data_AF-A0A2V2ZAL9-F1
#
_entry.id   AF-A0A2V2ZAL9-F1
#
_cell.length_a   1.000
_cell.length_b   1.000
_cell.length_c   1.000
_cell.angle_alpha   90.00
_cell.angle_beta   90.00
_cell.angle_gamma   90.00
#
_symmetry.space_group_name_H-M   'P 1'
#
loop_
_entity.id
_entity.type
_entity.pdbx_description
1 polymer ?
#
loop_
_entity_poly.entity_id
_entity_poly.type
_entity_poly.pdbx_seq_one_letter_code
_entity_poly.pdbx_strand_id
1 'polypeptide(L)'
;MYQPNYIDFYQKSLIPADSSDPSLSAGHTHWLIALEGQLKEQEKEFYCWKVSVYPSNSEGSFSWNQELYSSPVYECIHQAFDHAKELENHVKDAQLGFLKRKEKIS
;
A
#
# COMPACT_ATOMS: atom_id res chain seq x y z
N MET A 1 3.80 9.72 21.33
CA MET A 1 4.29 9.63 19.94
C MET A 1 3.27 10.30 19.06
N TYR A 2 3.58 11.46 18.48
CA TYR A 2 2.71 12.15 17.53
C TYR A 2 3.21 11.74 16.14
N GLN A 3 2.46 10.89 15.45
CA GLN A 3 2.77 10.47 14.09
C GLN A 3 1.90 11.31 13.16
N PRO A 4 2.42 12.39 12.54
CA PRO A 4 1.62 13.30 11.73
C PRO A 4 0.91 12.61 10.55
N ASN A 5 1.40 11.45 10.11
CA ASN A 5 0.83 10.69 8.99
C ASN A 5 -0.17 9.59 9.41
N TYR A 6 -0.41 9.40 10.72
CA TYR A 6 -1.40 8.42 11.19
C TYR A 6 -2.85 8.91 10.97
N ILE A 7 -3.03 10.20 10.69
CA ILE A 7 -4.34 10.84 10.52
C ILE A 7 -4.98 10.42 9.18
N ASP A 8 -4.18 10.09 8.16
CA ASP A 8 -4.67 9.81 6.81
C ASP A 8 -4.24 8.43 6.29
N PHE A 9 -4.27 7.41 7.14
CA PHE A 9 -4.08 6.02 6.73
C PHE A 9 -5.42 5.34 6.49
N TYR A 10 -5.72 5.03 5.22
CA TYR A 10 -6.96 4.35 4.84
C TYR A 10 -6.67 2.96 4.31
N GLN A 11 -7.03 1.94 5.10
CA GLN A 11 -7.04 0.55 4.64
C GLN A 11 -8.13 0.40 3.56
N LYS A 12 -7.72 0.11 2.34
CA LYS A 12 -8.65 -0.02 1.21
C LYS A 12 -9.13 -1.46 1.03
N SER A 13 -8.19 -2.40 1.04
CA SER A 13 -8.52 -3.80 0.76
C SER A 13 -7.53 -4.74 1.44
N LEU A 14 -8.07 -5.89 1.86
CA LEU A 14 -7.33 -7.01 2.41
C LEU A 14 -7.58 -8.21 1.49
N ILE A 15 -6.55 -8.63 0.77
CA ILE A 15 -6.66 -9.60 -0.33
C ILE A 15 -5.94 -10.88 0.07
N PRO A 16 -6.58 -12.06 0.04
CA PRO A 16 -5.89 -13.33 0.30
C PRO A 16 -4.68 -13.50 -0.62
N ALA A 17 -3.55 -13.83 -0.03
CA ALA A 17 -2.32 -14.07 -0.75
C ALA A 17 -2.19 -15.56 -1.08
N ASP A 18 -1.48 -15.88 -2.16
CA ASP A 18 -1.17 -17.26 -2.49
C ASP A 18 -0.14 -17.80 -1.48
N SER A 19 -0.46 -18.90 -0.80
CA SER A 19 0.42 -19.51 0.21
C SER A 19 1.76 -20.00 -0.35
N SER A 20 1.90 -20.06 -1.68
CA SER A 20 3.16 -20.36 -2.37
C SER A 20 4.03 -19.13 -2.65
N ASP A 21 3.57 -17.91 -2.37
CA ASP A 21 4.36 -16.70 -2.61
C ASP A 21 5.55 -16.62 -1.64
N PRO A 22 6.80 -16.62 -2.15
CA PRO A 22 8.00 -16.61 -1.30
C PRO A 22 8.18 -15.29 -0.52
N SER A 23 7.40 -14.25 -0.83
CA SER A 23 7.42 -12.98 -0.09
C SER A 23 6.53 -12.99 1.17
N LEU A 24 5.70 -14.02 1.36
CA LEU A 24 4.95 -14.22 2.60
C LEU A 24 5.84 -14.91 3.65
N SER A 25 6.21 -14.17 4.69
CA SER A 25 6.77 -14.77 5.90
C SER A 25 5.68 -15.52 6.69
N ALA A 26 6.10 -16.42 7.59
CA ALA A 26 5.19 -17.16 8.45
C ALA A 26 4.19 -16.22 9.17
N GLY A 27 2.89 -16.49 9.00
CA GLY A 27 1.80 -15.73 9.60
C GLY A 27 1.15 -14.68 8.70
N HIS A 28 1.78 -14.32 7.57
CA HIS A 28 1.13 -13.50 6.55
C HIS A 28 0.33 -14.39 5.61
N THR A 29 -0.93 -14.02 5.39
CA THR A 29 -1.89 -14.75 4.55
C THR A 29 -2.62 -13.83 3.60
N HIS A 30 -2.43 -12.52 3.71
CA HIS A 30 -3.12 -11.49 2.95
C HIS A 30 -2.16 -10.38 2.56
N TRP A 31 -2.54 -9.65 1.51
CA TRP A 31 -1.98 -8.37 1.12
C TRP A 31 -2.92 -7.26 1.56
N LEU A 32 -2.40 -6.31 2.33
CA LEU A 32 -3.11 -5.10 2.71
C LEU A 32 -2.73 -3.98 1.74
N ILE A 33 -3.69 -3.45 1.00
CA ILE A 33 -3.54 -2.23 0.20
C ILE A 33 -4.06 -1.05 1.02
N ALA A 34 -3.24 -0.02 1.16
CA ALA A 34 -3.57 1.19 1.91
C ALA A 34 -3.29 2.46 1.10
N LEU A 35 -4.08 3.50 1.36
CA LEU A 35 -3.76 4.87 0.97
C LEU A 35 -3.16 5.59 2.16
N GLU A 36 -2.05 6.27 1.96
CA GLU A 36 -1.37 7.04 2.99
C GLU A 36 -1.31 8.50 2.56
N GLY A 37 -1.98 9.36 3.32
CA GLY A 37 -1.88 10.80 3.20
C GLY A 37 -0.66 11.33 3.94
N GLN A 38 -0.01 12.31 3.32
CA GLN A 38 1.09 13.07 3.91
C GLN A 38 0.93 14.55 3.57
N LEU A 39 1.16 15.41 4.55
CA LEU A 39 1.23 16.85 4.32
C LEU A 39 2.45 17.18 3.47
N LYS A 40 2.24 17.78 2.30
CA LYS A 40 3.31 18.26 1.43
C LYS A 40 3.97 19.51 2.02
N GLU A 41 3.15 20.41 2.55
CA GLU A 41 3.56 21.67 3.18
C GLU A 41 2.68 21.90 4.41
N GLN A 42 3.29 21.95 5.61
CA GLN A 42 2.55 22.09 6.88
C GLN A 42 1.71 23.37 6.94
N GLU A 43 2.08 24.41 6.20
CA GLU A 43 1.41 25.71 6.23
C GLU A 43 0.22 25.84 5.27
N LYS A 44 0.10 24.94 4.28
CA LYS A 44 -0.91 25.06 3.21
C LYS A 44 -2.01 24.01 3.23
N GLU A 45 -2.02 23.12 4.23
CA GLU A 45 -2.96 21.99 4.34
C GLU A 45 -3.08 21.19 3.02
N PHE A 46 -1.98 21.12 2.26
CA PHE A 46 -1.95 20.42 0.98
C PHE A 46 -1.52 18.97 1.19
N TYR A 47 -2.45 18.04 0.94
CA TYR A 47 -2.22 16.62 1.12
C TYR A 47 -1.77 15.97 -0.18
N CYS A 48 -0.79 15.09 -0.03
CA CYS A 48 -0.32 14.18 -1.04
C CYS A 48 -0.58 12.75 -0.59
N TRP A 49 -0.78 11.85 -1.54
CA TRP A 49 -1.25 10.50 -1.27
C TRP A 49 -0.31 9.50 -1.94
N LYS A 50 0.00 8.41 -1.25
CA LYS A 50 0.65 7.25 -1.87
C LYS A 50 -0.21 6.00 -1.63
N VAL A 51 -0.02 5.00 -2.48
CA VAL A 51 -0.63 3.68 -2.32
C VAL A 51 0.47 2.70 -1.95
N SER A 52 0.24 2.00 -0.85
CA SER A 52 1.21 1.08 -0.27
C SER A 52 0.63 -0.32 -0.16
N VAL A 53 1.49 -1.34 -0.28
CA VAL A 53 1.11 -2.74 -0.07
C VAL A 53 1.95 -3.33 1.05
N TYR A 54 1.28 -3.92 2.03
CA TYR A 54 1.90 -4.58 3.18
C TYR A 54 1.52 -6.07 3.23
N PRO A 55 2.44 -6.96 3.64
CA PRO A 55 2.09 -8.28 4.11
C PRO A 55 1.20 -8.16 5.34
N SER A 56 0.14 -8.95 5.39
CA SER A 56 -0.82 -8.94 6.49
C SER A 56 -1.42 -10.32 6.75
N ASN A 57 -2.15 -10.46 7.85
CA ASN A 57 -2.97 -11.63 8.12
C ASN A 57 -4.44 -11.36 7.77
N SER A 58 -5.32 -12.33 7.99
CA SER A 58 -6.76 -12.22 7.71
C SER A 58 -7.49 -11.18 8.57
N GLU A 59 -6.87 -10.71 9.65
CA GLU A 59 -7.43 -9.68 10.53
C GLU A 59 -6.92 -8.27 10.17
N GLY A 60 -6.08 -8.14 9.13
CA GLY A 60 -5.48 -6.87 8.76
C GLY A 60 -4.34 -6.43 9.67
N SER A 61 -3.75 -7.35 10.46
CA SER A 61 -2.53 -7.09 11.23
C SER A 61 -1.33 -7.04 10.30
N PHE A 62 -0.54 -5.97 10.36
CA PHE A 62 0.62 -5.76 9.48
C PHE A 62 1.71 -4.97 10.20
N SER A 63 2.93 -5.01 9.66
CA SER A 63 4.05 -4.20 10.14
C SER A 63 4.29 -3.04 9.18
N TRP A 64 4.14 -1.80 9.66
CA TRP A 64 4.32 -0.57 8.87
C TRP A 64 5.74 -0.39 8.30
N ASN A 65 6.74 -1.08 8.84
CA ASN A 65 8.12 -1.06 8.36
C ASN A 65 8.43 -2.16 7.34
N GLN A 66 7.44 -2.96 6.93
CA GLN A 66 7.56 -4.04 5.95
C GLN A 66 6.72 -3.75 4.70
N GLU A 67 6.83 -2.54 4.17
CA GLU A 67 6.19 -2.18 2.89
C GLU A 67 6.83 -3.01 1.76
N LEU A 68 6.00 -3.68 0.96
CA LEU A 68 6.43 -4.43 -0.23
C LEU A 68 6.38 -3.60 -1.51
N TYR A 69 5.54 -2.56 -1.51
CA TYR A 69 5.37 -1.66 -2.63
C TYR A 69 4.91 -0.30 -2.14
N SER A 70 5.46 0.74 -2.76
CA SER A 70 4.98 2.10 -2.66
C SER A 70 4.80 2.67 -4.07
N SER A 71 3.66 3.32 -4.31
CA SER A 71 3.47 4.08 -5.54
C SER A 71 4.25 5.40 -5.51
N PRO A 72 4.40 6.07 -6.68
CA PRO A 72 4.66 7.51 -6.67
C PRO A 72 3.62 8.27 -5.86
N VAL A 73 3.98 9.49 -5.47
CA VAL A 73 3.10 10.39 -4.73
C VAL A 73 2.11 11.05 -5.70
N TYR A 74 0.84 11.08 -5.32
CA TYR A 74 -0.25 11.72 -6.03
C TYR A 74 -0.72 12.97 -5.29
N GLU A 75 -0.96 14.05 -6.02
CA GLU A 75 -1.53 15.28 -5.45
C GLU A 75 -3.05 15.23 -5.32
N CYS A 76 -3.68 14.19 -5.88
CA CYS A 76 -5.13 13.99 -5.86
C CYS A 76 -5.46 12.60 -5.31
N ILE A 77 -6.31 12.54 -4.28
CA ILE A 77 -6.75 11.28 -3.68
C ILE A 77 -7.46 10.35 -4.68
N HIS A 78 -8.19 10.90 -5.66
CA HIS A 78 -8.86 10.10 -6.68
C HIS A 78 -7.85 9.32 -7.53
N GLN A 79 -6.72 9.94 -7.89
CA GLN A 79 -5.67 9.26 -8.65
C GLN A 79 -5.04 8.12 -7.82
N ALA A 80 -4.79 8.37 -6.54
CA ALA A 80 -4.29 7.33 -5.64
C ALA A 80 -5.32 6.19 -5.48
N PHE A 81 -6.60 6.52 -5.38
CA PHE A 81 -7.67 5.53 -5.22
C PHE A 81 -7.87 4.66 -6.47
N ASP A 82 -7.79 5.27 -7.65
CA ASP A 82 -7.86 4.55 -8.92
C ASP A 82 -6.65 3.61 -9.07
N HIS A 83 -5.44 4.08 -8.74
CA HIS A 83 -4.25 3.23 -8.72
C HIS A 83 -4.40 2.06 -7.74
N ALA A 84 -4.99 2.29 -6.58
CA ALA A 84 -5.22 1.25 -5.59
C ALA A 84 -6.24 0.20 -6.05
N LYS A 85 -7.25 0.59 -6.86
CA LYS A 85 -8.16 -0.36 -7.53
C LYS A 85 -7.45 -1.19 -8.60
N GLU A 86 -6.59 -0.57 -9.40
CA GLU A 86 -5.79 -1.27 -10.40
C GLU A 86 -4.89 -2.32 -9.73
N LEU A 87 -4.23 -1.95 -8.64
CA LEU A 87 -3.43 -2.87 -7.83
C LEU A 87 -4.25 -4.02 -7.28
N GLU A 88 -5.43 -3.74 -6.71
CA GLU A 88 -6.32 -4.77 -6.19
C GLU A 88 -6.68 -5.80 -7.27
N ASN A 89 -6.99 -5.35 -8.49
CA ASN A 89 -7.31 -6.24 -9.60
C ASN A 89 -6.09 -7.08 -10.01
N HIS A 90 -4.91 -6.45 -10.18
CA HIS A 90 -3.71 -7.18 -10.59
C HIS A 90 -3.21 -8.19 -9.54
N VAL A 91 -3.40 -7.88 -8.25
CA VAL A 91 -3.07 -8.80 -7.15
C VAL A 91 -4.00 -10.00 -7.14
N LYS A 92 -5.32 -9.79 -7.37
CA LYS A 92 -6.30 -10.89 -7.50
C LYS A 92 -6.02 -11.78 -8.70
N ASP A 93 -5.51 -11.21 -9.80
CA ASP A 93 -5.13 -11.95 -11.01
C ASP A 93 -3.76 -12.67 -10.88
N ALA A 94 -3.27 -12.84 -9.64
CA ALA A 94 -2.11 -13.64 -9.24
C ALA A 94 -0.72 -13.15 -9.72
N GLN A 95 -0.59 -11.92 -10.22
CA GLN A 95 0.69 -11.43 -10.76
C GLN A 95 1.44 -10.46 -9.83
N LEU A 96 1.64 -10.73 -8.53
CA LEU A 96 2.48 -9.84 -7.69
C LEU A 96 3.91 -9.62 -8.22
N GLY A 97 4.39 -10.45 -9.17
CA GLY A 97 5.66 -10.24 -9.88
C GLY A 97 5.80 -8.89 -10.59
N PHE A 98 4.73 -8.10 -10.79
CA PHE A 98 4.85 -6.72 -11.29
C PHE A 98 5.32 -5.73 -10.22
N LEU A 99 5.04 -5.96 -8.92
CA LEU A 99 5.39 -5.04 -7.84
C LEU A 99 6.92 -4.92 -7.68
N LYS A 100 7.64 -6.02 -7.89
CA LYS A 100 9.11 -6.08 -7.90
C LYS A 100 9.78 -5.32 -9.05
N ARG A 101 9.04 -4.92 -10.09
CA ARG A 101 9.63 -4.29 -11.29
C ARG A 101 9.70 -2.76 -11.24
N LYS A 102 8.99 -2.09 -10.32
CA LYS A 102 8.93 -0.62 -10.28
C LYS A 102 10.06 0.04 -9.46
N GLU A 103 10.95 -0.72 -8.82
CA GLU A 103 12.11 -0.18 -8.09
C GLU A 103 13.28 0.29 -8.98
N LYS A 104 13.21 0.16 -10.31
CA LYS A 104 14.32 0.52 -11.22
C LYS A 104 13.93 1.49 -12.31
N ILE A 105 13.70 2.75 -11.97
CA ILE A 105 14.12 3.87 -12.84
C ILE A 105 14.55 5.03 -11.92
N SER A 106 15.86 5.14 -11.70
CA SER A 106 16.55 6.34 -11.20
C SER A 106 16.48 7.48 -12.21
#